data_AF-A0A136KS70-F1
#
_entry.id   AF-A0A136KS70-F1
#
_cell.length_a   1.000
_cell.length_b   1.000
_cell.length_c   1.000
_cell.angle_alpha   90.00
_cell.angle_beta   90.00
_cell.angle_gamma   90.00
#
_symmetry.space_group_name_H-M   'P 1'
#
loop_
_entity.id
_entity.type
_entity.pdbx_description
1 polymer ?
#
loop_
_entity_poly.entity_id
_entity_poly.type
_entity_poly.pdbx_seq_one_letter_code
_entity_poly.pdbx_strand_id
1 'polypeptide(L)'
;MHKQYGGVVPDIARRNHEEHIDEVVQKSFKNLLALQCLVLMRWLLPMVLGLQLPLVWVLIKLKNLQLNIKKPLIPVNHMEGHIYACLAENSKGTPHKSILFPCLAVLVSGGHTELVYMKDHCAYEVIGKKRDDAAGEALDKAARIILNEHIYPGGPVIEELALKGDENYLKLPVPMLHSKDLDFSYSGIKTALLYAVQEMGDEARIEHMSDLAASFQRTVFAGIDLKLKAALDQYKVASILVGGGVGANKYMRNMLRRTAKKK
;
A
#
# COMPACT_ATOMS: atom_id res chain seq x y z
N MET A 1 13.80 11.95 6.01
CA MET A 1 13.06 13.03 6.70
C MET A 1 12.13 12.54 7.81
N HIS A 2 11.07 11.79 7.51
CA HIS A 2 10.08 11.36 8.53
C HIS A 2 10.56 10.23 9.45
N LYS A 3 11.67 9.55 9.09
CA LYS A 3 12.27 8.45 9.84
C LYS A 3 12.45 8.77 11.33
N GLN A 4 12.98 9.95 11.66
CA GLN A 4 13.23 10.38 13.05
C GLN A 4 11.97 10.49 13.92
N TYR A 5 10.79 10.66 13.31
CA TYR A 5 9.52 10.78 14.03
C TYR A 5 8.76 9.45 14.09
N GLY A 6 9.30 8.37 13.49
CA GLY A 6 8.60 7.11 13.36
C GLY A 6 7.25 7.27 12.65
N GLY A 7 7.13 8.13 11.65
CA GLY A 7 5.87 8.34 10.94
C GLY A 7 5.76 9.67 10.22
N VAL A 8 4.74 9.81 9.38
CA VAL A 8 4.50 11.05 8.64
C VAL A 8 4.00 12.12 9.59
N VAL A 9 4.74 13.22 9.69
CA VAL A 9 4.34 14.42 10.44
C VAL A 9 3.69 15.40 9.46
N PRO A 10 2.40 15.74 9.61
CA PRO A 10 1.67 16.49 8.59
C PRO A 10 2.25 17.87 8.25
N ASP A 11 2.68 18.65 9.24
CA ASP A 11 3.24 19.98 8.98
C ASP A 11 4.60 19.92 8.26
N ILE A 12 5.45 18.95 8.62
CA ILE A 12 6.72 18.73 7.93
C ILE A 12 6.46 18.29 6.49
N ALA A 13 5.49 17.39 6.26
CA ALA A 13 5.10 17.00 4.92
C ALA A 13 4.62 18.21 4.09
N ARG A 14 3.79 19.07 4.68
CA ARG A 14 3.30 20.30 4.04
C ARG A 14 4.44 21.20 3.58
N ARG A 15 5.37 21.53 4.48
CA ARG A 15 6.54 22.39 4.18
C ARG A 15 7.40 21.79 3.07
N ASN A 16 7.54 20.47 3.04
CA ASN A 16 8.33 19.81 1.99
C ASN A 16 7.64 19.85 0.63
N HIS A 17 6.32 19.71 0.58
CA HIS A 17 5.58 19.96 -0.64
C HIS A 17 5.77 21.41 -1.11
N GLU A 18 5.67 22.39 -0.22
CA GLU A 18 5.90 23.81 -0.55
C GLU A 18 7.31 24.06 -1.12
N GLU A 19 8.33 23.51 -0.50
CA GLU A 19 9.74 23.70 -0.87
C GLU A 19 10.12 23.01 -2.18
N HIS A 20 9.63 21.80 -2.44
CA HIS A 20 10.14 20.95 -3.52
C HIS A 20 9.20 20.80 -4.71
N ILE A 21 7.92 21.22 -4.62
CA ILE A 21 6.96 20.99 -5.71
C ILE A 21 7.38 21.66 -7.01
N ASP A 22 8.03 22.81 -6.94
CA ASP A 22 8.50 23.57 -8.10
C ASP A 22 9.64 22.83 -8.82
N GLU A 23 10.57 22.26 -8.05
CA GLU A 23 11.65 21.45 -8.58
C GLU A 23 11.12 20.16 -9.23
N VAL A 24 10.17 19.49 -8.57
CA VAL A 24 9.53 18.26 -9.10
C VAL A 24 8.79 18.56 -10.40
N VAL A 25 8.03 19.66 -10.44
CA VAL A 25 7.38 20.18 -11.65
C VAL A 25 8.45 20.38 -12.72
N GLN A 26 9.47 21.21 -12.49
CA GLN A 26 10.53 21.49 -13.47
C GLN A 26 11.22 20.22 -14.00
N LYS A 27 11.59 19.28 -13.12
CA LYS A 27 12.23 18.02 -13.50
C LYS A 27 11.31 17.10 -14.31
N SER A 28 10.00 17.14 -14.04
CA SER A 28 9.02 16.33 -14.76
C SER A 28 8.74 16.87 -16.17
N PHE A 29 9.05 18.14 -16.43
CA PHE A 29 8.77 18.79 -17.71
C PHE A 29 10.03 18.98 -18.55
N LYS A 30 10.17 18.19 -19.63
CA LYS A 30 11.06 18.55 -20.75
C LYS A 30 10.41 19.52 -21.75
N ASN A 31 9.08 19.46 -21.92
CA ASN A 31 8.32 20.37 -22.79
C ASN A 31 6.86 20.52 -22.31
N LEU A 32 6.53 21.66 -21.68
CA LEU A 32 5.20 21.97 -21.12
C LEU A 32 4.09 22.05 -22.19
N LEU A 33 4.43 22.39 -23.44
CA LEU A 33 3.45 22.55 -24.52
C LEU A 33 2.93 21.22 -25.06
N ALA A 34 3.70 20.14 -24.89
CA ALA A 34 3.33 18.79 -25.31
C ALA A 34 2.26 18.15 -24.40
N LEU A 35 1.96 18.76 -23.26
CA LEU A 35 0.95 18.25 -22.33
C LEU A 35 -0.44 18.35 -22.93
N GLN A 36 -1.21 17.28 -22.80
CA GLN A 36 -2.63 17.26 -23.13
C GLN A 36 -3.49 17.77 -21.97
N CYS A 37 -3.11 17.43 -20.73
CA CYS A 37 -3.83 17.81 -19.52
C CYS A 37 -2.90 17.92 -18.30
N LEU A 38 -3.42 18.50 -17.22
CA LEU A 38 -2.86 18.42 -15.88
C LEU A 38 -3.71 17.46 -15.05
N VAL A 39 -3.08 16.61 -14.24
CA VAL A 39 -3.78 15.64 -13.40
C VAL A 39 -3.62 16.03 -11.94
N LEU A 40 -4.73 16.02 -11.21
CA LEU A 40 -4.78 16.26 -9.77
C LEU A 40 -5.36 15.03 -9.10
N MET A 41 -4.58 14.38 -8.22
CA MET A 41 -5.14 13.31 -7.40
C MET A 41 -6.07 13.89 -6.32
N ARG A 42 -7.36 13.62 -6.47
CA ARG A 42 -8.43 13.90 -5.51
C ARG A 42 -8.57 12.71 -4.55
N TRP A 43 -8.65 13.01 -3.26
CA TRP A 43 -9.09 12.06 -2.24
C TRP A 43 -10.56 12.32 -1.92
N LEU A 44 -11.39 11.26 -1.86
CA LEU A 44 -12.84 11.37 -1.67
C LEU A 44 -13.31 11.07 -0.22
N LEU A 45 -12.41 10.76 0.70
CA LEU A 45 -12.73 10.47 2.12
C LEU A 45 -12.30 11.62 3.05
N PRO A 46 -12.97 11.81 4.20
CA PRO A 46 -12.57 12.81 5.17
C PRO A 46 -11.14 12.48 5.62
N MET A 47 -10.22 13.39 5.31
CA MET A 47 -8.80 13.24 5.61
C MET A 47 -8.59 13.21 7.12
N VAL A 48 -8.37 12.02 7.64
CA VAL A 48 -7.91 11.79 9.01
C VAL A 48 -6.47 12.31 9.11
N LEU A 49 -6.20 13.17 10.11
CA LEU A 49 -4.87 13.58 10.57
C LEU A 49 -4.04 14.51 9.65
N GLY A 50 -4.53 15.72 9.34
CA GLY A 50 -3.67 16.87 8.94
C GLY A 50 -3.00 16.83 7.56
N LEU A 51 -3.03 15.70 6.84
CA LEU A 51 -2.50 15.56 5.47
C LEU A 51 -3.29 16.35 4.41
N GLN A 52 -4.32 17.08 4.84
CA GLN A 52 -5.03 18.10 4.06
C GLN A 52 -4.10 19.20 3.60
N LEU A 53 -3.16 19.59 4.47
CA LEU A 53 -2.31 20.76 4.25
C LEU A 53 -1.36 20.57 3.05
N PRO A 54 -0.63 19.44 2.91
CA PRO A 54 0.09 19.12 1.69
C PRO A 54 -0.76 19.22 0.42
N LEU A 55 -1.99 18.69 0.45
CA LEU A 55 -2.84 18.61 -0.73
C LEU A 55 -3.33 19.99 -1.19
N VAL A 56 -3.62 20.90 -0.25
CA VAL A 56 -3.97 22.30 -0.55
C VAL A 56 -2.85 23.00 -1.32
N TRP A 57 -1.59 22.77 -0.95
CA TRP A 57 -0.46 23.36 -1.68
C TRP A 57 -0.32 22.81 -3.10
N VAL A 58 -0.51 21.50 -3.28
CA VAL A 58 -0.54 20.87 -4.61
C VAL A 58 -1.67 21.45 -5.47
N LEU A 59 -2.86 21.64 -4.89
CA LEU A 59 -4.02 22.24 -5.55
C LEU A 59 -3.73 23.67 -6.04
N ILE A 60 -3.14 24.51 -5.18
CA ILE A 60 -2.77 25.89 -5.52
C ILE A 60 -1.76 25.88 -6.69
N LYS A 61 -0.72 25.05 -6.62
CA LYS A 61 0.30 24.98 -7.68
C LYS A 61 -0.31 24.54 -9.02
N LEU A 62 -1.16 23.52 -9.02
CA LEU A 62 -1.80 23.02 -10.24
C LEU A 62 -2.76 24.04 -10.85
N LYS A 63 -3.52 24.77 -10.04
CA LYS A 63 -4.37 25.88 -10.54
C LYS A 63 -3.53 26.99 -11.17
N ASN A 64 -2.41 27.38 -10.54
CA ASN A 64 -1.51 28.38 -11.10
C ASN A 64 -0.89 27.91 -12.43
N LEU A 65 -0.48 26.64 -12.53
CA LEU A 65 0.00 26.05 -13.79
C LEU A 65 -1.10 26.00 -14.85
N GLN A 66 -2.33 25.67 -14.46
CA GLN A 66 -3.48 25.64 -15.37
C GLN A 66 -3.74 27.00 -16.00
N LEU A 67 -3.69 28.09 -15.22
CA LEU A 67 -3.86 29.46 -15.73
C LEU A 67 -2.80 29.83 -16.77
N ASN A 68 -1.56 29.35 -16.59
CA ASN A 68 -0.45 29.65 -17.50
C ASN A 68 -0.48 28.81 -18.79
N ILE A 69 -0.76 27.50 -18.70
CA ILE A 69 -0.64 26.57 -19.84
C ILE A 69 -1.99 26.39 -20.57
N LYS A 70 -3.11 26.81 -19.94
CA LYS A 70 -4.49 26.72 -20.47
C LYS A 70 -4.90 25.30 -20.87
N LYS A 71 -4.41 24.28 -20.15
CA LYS A 71 -4.78 22.88 -20.33
C LYS A 71 -5.86 22.46 -19.34
N PRO A 72 -6.70 21.46 -19.66
CA PRO A 72 -7.69 20.96 -18.71
C PRO A 72 -7.01 20.38 -17.47
N LEU A 73 -7.59 20.65 -16.29
CA LEU A 73 -7.20 20.04 -15.02
C LEU A 73 -8.18 18.93 -14.68
N ILE A 74 -7.69 17.69 -14.66
CA ILE A 74 -8.50 16.49 -14.47
C ILE A 74 -8.35 16.00 -13.03
N PRO A 75 -9.43 15.98 -12.22
CA PRO A 75 -9.41 15.36 -10.92
C PRO A 75 -9.48 13.83 -11.07
N VAL A 76 -8.52 13.12 -10.49
CA VAL A 76 -8.41 11.64 -10.54
C VAL A 76 -8.48 11.09 -9.12
N ASN A 77 -9.19 9.99 -8.89
CA ASN A 77 -9.22 9.39 -7.55
C ASN A 77 -7.85 8.75 -7.23
N HIS A 78 -7.29 9.00 -6.04
CA HIS A 78 -6.02 8.39 -5.64
C HIS A 78 -6.01 6.85 -5.69
N MET A 79 -7.11 6.20 -5.27
CA MET A 79 -7.23 4.75 -5.30
C MET A 79 -7.36 4.22 -6.73
N GLU A 80 -8.01 4.97 -7.61
CA GLU A 80 -8.00 4.71 -9.06
C GLU A 80 -6.58 4.81 -9.63
N GLY A 81 -5.81 5.82 -9.21
CA GLY A 81 -4.39 5.92 -9.51
C GLY A 81 -3.61 4.67 -9.06
N HIS A 82 -3.91 4.13 -7.87
CA HIS A 82 -3.29 2.89 -7.41
C HIS A 82 -3.68 1.65 -8.21
N ILE A 83 -4.94 1.53 -8.65
CA ILE A 83 -5.41 0.44 -9.52
C ILE A 83 -4.61 0.43 -10.83
N TYR A 84 -4.54 1.59 -11.50
CA TYR A 84 -3.90 1.70 -12.81
C TYR A 84 -2.39 1.85 -12.78
N ALA A 85 -1.77 2.11 -11.62
CA ALA A 85 -0.32 2.22 -11.49
C ALA A 85 0.42 0.96 -11.98
N CYS A 86 -0.20 -0.22 -11.88
CA CYS A 86 0.38 -1.46 -12.40
C CYS A 86 0.47 -1.52 -13.94
N LEU A 87 -0.18 -0.59 -14.65
CA LEU A 87 -0.09 -0.43 -16.10
C LEU A 87 0.90 0.66 -16.53
N ALA A 88 1.44 1.44 -15.59
CA ALA A 88 2.33 2.55 -15.92
C ALA A 88 3.65 2.03 -16.49
N GLU A 89 4.08 2.59 -17.62
CA GLU A 89 5.37 2.27 -18.22
C GLU A 89 6.52 2.63 -17.27
N ASN A 90 7.45 1.71 -17.09
CA ASN A 90 8.72 1.98 -16.44
C ASN A 90 9.73 2.56 -17.44
N SER A 91 10.94 2.88 -16.97
CA SER A 91 12.03 3.40 -17.81
C SER A 91 12.44 2.48 -18.98
N LYS A 92 11.95 1.24 -19.01
CA LYS A 92 12.15 0.27 -20.09
C LYS A 92 10.94 0.12 -21.01
N GLY A 93 9.93 0.99 -20.91
CA GLY A 93 8.71 0.96 -21.74
C GLY A 93 7.74 -0.17 -21.41
N THR A 94 7.87 -0.82 -20.26
CA THR A 94 6.96 -1.90 -19.85
C THR A 94 6.08 -1.44 -18.68
N PRO A 95 4.78 -1.75 -18.66
CA PRO A 95 4.13 -2.88 -19.33
C PRO A 95 3.21 -2.52 -20.51
N HIS A 96 3.32 -3.28 -21.60
CA HIS A 96 2.34 -3.30 -22.69
C HIS A 96 1.29 -4.40 -22.49
N LYS A 97 0.63 -4.42 -21.32
CA LYS A 97 -0.43 -5.41 -21.05
C LYS A 97 -1.77 -4.71 -20.93
N SER A 98 -2.73 -5.15 -21.73
CA SER A 98 -4.13 -4.78 -21.56
C SER A 98 -4.71 -5.48 -20.34
N ILE A 99 -5.64 -4.79 -19.66
CA ILE A 99 -6.48 -5.41 -18.63
C ILE A 99 -7.54 -6.24 -19.35
N LEU A 100 -7.78 -7.47 -18.88
CA LEU A 100 -8.95 -8.24 -19.28
C LEU A 100 -10.00 -8.14 -18.17
N PHE A 101 -11.20 -7.72 -18.56
CA PHE A 101 -12.33 -7.59 -17.66
C PHE A 101 -13.24 -8.83 -17.70
N PRO A 102 -13.99 -9.10 -16.61
CA PRO A 102 -13.90 -8.45 -15.31
C PRO A 102 -12.57 -8.73 -14.62
N CYS A 103 -12.07 -7.79 -13.80
CA CYS A 103 -10.82 -7.93 -13.06
C CYS A 103 -11.00 -7.68 -11.57
N LEU A 104 -10.03 -8.14 -10.77
CA LEU A 104 -9.98 -7.91 -9.33
C LEU A 104 -8.73 -7.09 -8.99
N ALA A 105 -8.89 -5.91 -8.42
CA ALA A 105 -7.79 -5.11 -7.91
C ALA A 105 -7.55 -5.39 -6.41
N VAL A 106 -6.32 -5.73 -6.08
CA VAL A 106 -5.81 -5.90 -4.71
C VAL A 106 -5.01 -4.66 -4.36
N LEU A 107 -5.59 -3.77 -3.54
CA LEU A 107 -5.01 -2.48 -3.20
C LEU A 107 -4.44 -2.53 -1.80
N VAL A 108 -3.11 -2.49 -1.68
CA VAL A 108 -2.40 -2.64 -0.40
C VAL A 108 -1.33 -1.55 -0.27
N SER A 109 -1.63 -0.53 0.53
CA SER A 109 -0.72 0.58 0.83
C SER A 109 -0.49 0.71 2.33
N GLY A 110 0.23 1.76 2.75
CA GLY A 110 0.36 2.09 4.17
C GLY A 110 -0.99 2.40 4.83
N GLY A 111 -1.95 2.98 4.09
CA GLY A 111 -3.25 3.38 4.62
C GLY A 111 -4.45 2.55 4.17
N HIS A 112 -4.30 1.72 3.13
CA HIS A 112 -5.42 0.99 2.53
C HIS A 112 -5.12 -0.49 2.41
N THR A 113 -6.16 -1.32 2.59
CA THR A 113 -6.15 -2.73 2.24
C THR A 113 -7.55 -3.07 1.77
N GLU A 114 -7.71 -3.24 0.46
CA GLU A 114 -9.01 -3.37 -0.21
C GLU A 114 -8.96 -4.38 -1.35
N LEU A 115 -10.09 -5.04 -1.59
CA LEU A 115 -10.40 -5.82 -2.78
C LEU A 115 -11.49 -5.08 -3.55
N VAL A 116 -11.20 -4.76 -4.81
CA VAL A 116 -12.11 -4.02 -5.68
C VAL A 116 -12.37 -4.85 -6.93
N TYR A 117 -13.62 -5.29 -7.09
CA TYR A 117 -14.08 -5.94 -8.31
C TYR A 117 -14.39 -4.89 -9.37
N MET A 118 -13.97 -5.13 -10.59
CA MET A 118 -14.15 -4.21 -11.71
C MET A 118 -14.75 -4.94 -12.90
N LYS A 119 -15.95 -4.50 -13.32
CA LYS A 119 -16.62 -5.05 -14.52
C LYS A 119 -16.09 -4.45 -15.82
N ASP A 120 -15.60 -3.23 -15.75
CA ASP A 120 -14.98 -2.47 -16.84
C ASP A 120 -14.15 -1.33 -16.21
N HIS A 121 -13.48 -0.54 -17.05
CA HIS A 121 -12.89 0.72 -16.64
C HIS A 121 -13.89 1.61 -15.90
N CYS A 122 -13.44 2.22 -14.80
CA CYS A 122 -14.24 3.13 -13.99
C CYS A 122 -15.49 2.52 -13.33
N ALA A 123 -15.69 1.20 -13.41
CA ALA A 123 -16.80 0.48 -12.77
C ALA A 123 -16.31 -0.28 -11.54
N TYR A 124 -16.22 0.41 -10.40
CA TYR A 124 -15.63 -0.11 -9.16
C TYR A 124 -16.67 -0.62 -8.17
N GLU A 125 -16.45 -1.83 -7.64
CA GLU A 125 -17.20 -2.40 -6.53
C GLU A 125 -16.21 -2.83 -5.43
N VAL A 126 -16.19 -2.13 -4.29
CA VAL A 126 -15.35 -2.52 -3.15
C VAL A 126 -16.03 -3.70 -2.46
N ILE A 127 -15.47 -4.89 -2.66
CA ILE A 127 -16.04 -6.15 -2.15
C ILE A 127 -15.44 -6.57 -0.81
N GLY A 128 -14.30 -5.99 -0.43
CA GLY A 128 -13.67 -6.22 0.87
C GLY A 128 -12.73 -5.07 1.24
N LYS A 129 -12.71 -4.69 2.51
CA LYS A 129 -11.86 -3.59 3.01
C LYS A 129 -11.37 -3.84 4.42
N LYS A 130 -10.32 -3.13 4.82
CA LYS A 130 -9.86 -3.15 6.21
C LYS A 130 -10.93 -2.61 7.17
N ARG A 131 -11.03 -3.22 8.34
CA ARG A 131 -11.86 -2.77 9.48
C ARG A 131 -11.07 -1.92 10.47
N ASP A 132 -9.75 -2.07 10.49
CA ASP A 132 -8.85 -1.40 11.43
C ASP A 132 -7.54 -0.92 10.77
N ASP A 133 -6.38 -1.47 11.18
CA ASP A 133 -5.07 -1.18 10.61
C ASP A 133 -5.00 -1.66 9.15
N ALA A 134 -4.25 -0.96 8.30
CA ALA A 134 -3.93 -1.49 6.96
C ALA A 134 -2.76 -2.48 7.06
N ALA A 135 -2.58 -3.35 6.05
CA ALA A 135 -1.46 -4.29 6.04
C ALA A 135 -0.09 -3.56 6.07
N GLY A 136 0.06 -2.46 5.34
CA GLY A 136 1.29 -1.66 5.37
C GLY A 136 1.55 -1.02 6.74
N GLU A 137 0.51 -0.49 7.37
CA GLU A 137 0.58 0.04 8.74
C GLU A 137 0.93 -1.05 9.76
N ALA A 138 0.38 -2.27 9.61
CA ALA A 138 0.71 -3.39 10.46
C ALA A 138 2.18 -3.80 10.35
N LEU A 139 2.72 -3.83 9.12
CA LEU A 139 4.15 -4.08 8.88
C LEU A 139 5.03 -2.97 9.48
N ASP A 140 4.63 -1.71 9.33
CA ASP A 140 5.36 -0.57 9.91
C ASP A 140 5.38 -0.62 11.45
N LYS A 141 4.27 -1.03 12.08
CA LYS A 141 4.19 -1.20 13.53
C LYS A 141 4.99 -2.42 14.01
N ALA A 142 4.95 -3.53 13.26
CA ALA A 142 5.75 -4.72 13.56
C ALA A 142 7.25 -4.43 13.52
N ALA A 143 7.72 -3.63 12.56
CA ALA A 143 9.13 -3.22 12.50
C ALA A 143 9.57 -2.55 13.81
N ARG A 144 8.74 -1.66 14.37
CA ARG A 144 9.05 -0.98 15.64
C ARG A 144 9.06 -1.92 16.83
N ILE A 145 8.14 -2.88 16.88
CA ILE A 145 8.07 -3.86 17.97
C ILE A 145 9.31 -4.76 17.94
N ILE A 146 9.67 -5.25 16.76
CA ILE A 146 10.75 -6.22 16.57
C ILE A 146 12.12 -5.58 16.77
N LEU A 147 12.33 -4.38 16.23
CA LEU A 147 13.63 -3.68 16.27
C LEU A 147 13.77 -2.77 17.49
N ASN A 148 12.68 -2.48 18.20
CA ASN A 148 12.62 -1.54 19.32
C ASN A 148 13.17 -0.15 18.99
N GLU A 149 12.97 0.29 17.75
CA GLU A 149 13.43 1.57 17.23
C GLU A 149 12.31 2.31 16.49
N HIS A 150 12.43 3.63 16.38
CA HIS A 150 11.52 4.47 15.58
C HIS A 150 11.78 4.31 14.08
N ILE A 151 11.52 3.11 13.56
CA ILE A 151 11.74 2.78 12.15
C ILE A 151 10.53 3.16 11.31
N TYR A 152 10.81 3.89 10.23
CA TYR A 152 9.83 4.26 9.22
C TYR A 152 10.52 4.58 7.88
N PRO A 153 10.10 3.99 6.74
CA PRO A 153 9.05 2.96 6.60
C PRO A 153 9.55 1.58 7.08
N GLY A 154 8.69 0.80 7.73
CA GLY A 154 9.02 -0.50 8.31
C GLY A 154 8.75 -1.69 7.39
N GLY A 155 7.82 -1.58 6.44
CA GLY A 155 7.51 -2.64 5.46
C GLY A 155 8.74 -3.24 4.74
N PRO A 156 9.60 -2.42 4.11
CA PRO A 156 10.82 -2.93 3.46
C PRO A 156 11.82 -3.56 4.44
N VAL A 157 11.90 -3.04 5.67
CA VAL A 157 12.81 -3.56 6.71
C VAL A 157 12.35 -4.94 7.18
N ILE A 158 11.06 -5.12 7.40
CA ILE A 158 10.48 -6.44 7.70
C ILE A 158 10.77 -7.42 6.58
N GLU A 159 10.66 -7.00 5.31
CA GLU A 159 11.00 -7.87 4.19
C GLU A 159 12.46 -8.28 4.17
N GLU A 160 13.38 -7.35 4.41
CA GLU A 160 14.81 -7.66 4.46
C GLU A 160 15.16 -8.64 5.59
N LEU A 161 14.59 -8.44 6.78
CA LEU A 161 14.78 -9.35 7.92
C LEU A 161 14.16 -10.73 7.67
N ALA A 162 12.95 -10.76 7.11
CA ALA A 162 12.23 -12.00 6.83
C ALA A 162 12.97 -12.94 5.86
N LEU A 163 13.86 -12.42 5.01
CA LEU A 163 14.67 -13.26 4.11
C LEU A 163 15.59 -14.24 4.83
N LYS A 164 15.94 -13.98 6.09
CA LYS A 164 16.88 -14.76 6.90
C LYS A 164 16.20 -15.56 8.01
N GLY A 165 14.89 -15.45 8.16
CA GLY A 165 14.15 -16.08 9.26
C GLY A 165 13.33 -17.30 8.84
N ASP A 166 12.97 -18.13 9.81
CA ASP A 166 11.95 -19.16 9.66
C ASP A 166 10.55 -18.56 9.81
N GLU A 167 9.78 -18.60 8.73
CA GLU A 167 8.39 -18.13 8.71
C GLU A 167 7.41 -18.97 9.55
N ASN A 168 7.85 -20.10 10.12
CA ASN A 168 7.06 -20.96 10.99
C ASN A 168 7.44 -20.86 12.48
N TYR A 169 8.41 -20.00 12.83
CA TYR A 169 8.93 -19.87 14.19
C TYR A 169 7.86 -19.43 15.20
N LEU A 170 7.18 -18.31 14.92
CA LEU A 170 6.13 -17.78 15.80
C LEU A 170 4.74 -18.00 15.19
N LYS A 171 3.90 -18.77 15.88
CA LYS A 171 2.52 -19.01 15.46
C LYS A 171 1.62 -17.83 15.82
N LEU A 172 1.47 -16.91 14.88
CA LEU A 172 0.54 -15.79 15.00
C LEU A 172 -0.85 -16.16 14.46
N PRO A 173 -1.94 -15.61 15.03
CA PRO A 173 -3.29 -15.86 14.54
C PRO A 173 -3.46 -15.23 13.15
N VAL A 174 -3.90 -16.02 12.16
CA VAL A 174 -4.26 -15.51 10.84
C VAL A 174 -5.54 -14.68 10.98
N PRO A 175 -5.52 -13.37 10.66
CA PRO A 175 -6.67 -12.53 10.91
C PRO A 175 -7.88 -12.92 10.08
N MET A 176 -9.06 -12.87 10.71
CA MET A 176 -10.36 -13.12 10.06
C MET A 176 -10.47 -14.47 9.35
N LEU A 177 -9.72 -15.48 9.81
CA LEU A 177 -9.67 -16.83 9.23
C LEU A 177 -11.05 -17.48 9.07
N HIS A 178 -11.94 -17.28 10.05
CA HIS A 178 -13.29 -17.85 10.06
C HIS A 178 -14.37 -16.88 9.56
N SER A 179 -13.98 -15.69 9.11
CA SER A 179 -14.95 -14.71 8.60
C SER A 179 -15.41 -15.07 7.18
N LYS A 180 -16.72 -15.01 6.96
CA LYS A 180 -17.36 -15.29 5.66
C LYS A 180 -17.27 -14.11 4.68
N ASP A 181 -17.02 -12.91 5.19
CA ASP A 181 -16.81 -11.71 4.37
C ASP A 181 -15.37 -11.64 3.81
N LEU A 182 -15.16 -10.69 2.89
CA LEU A 182 -13.87 -10.42 2.25
C LEU A 182 -13.09 -9.29 2.94
N ASP A 183 -13.50 -8.89 4.14
CA ASP A 183 -12.87 -7.81 4.90
C ASP A 183 -11.55 -8.25 5.55
N PHE A 184 -10.75 -7.26 5.93
CA PHE A 184 -9.45 -7.44 6.58
C PHE A 184 -9.40 -6.84 7.97
N SER A 185 -8.57 -7.41 8.84
CA SER A 185 -8.22 -6.84 10.15
C SER A 185 -6.78 -7.21 10.47
N TYR A 186 -5.99 -6.27 10.99
CA TYR A 186 -4.58 -6.49 11.33
C TYR A 186 -4.21 -5.94 12.71
N SER A 187 -5.15 -5.33 13.45
CA SER A 187 -4.86 -4.82 14.79
C SER A 187 -4.50 -5.93 15.77
N GLY A 188 -5.21 -7.07 15.72
CA GLY A 188 -5.01 -8.21 16.62
C GLY A 188 -3.67 -8.92 16.45
N ILE A 189 -3.19 -9.10 15.22
CA ILE A 189 -1.89 -9.77 14.96
C ILE A 189 -0.72 -8.94 15.52
N LYS A 190 -0.78 -7.62 15.43
CA LYS A 190 0.22 -6.73 16.03
C LYS A 190 0.26 -6.87 17.55
N THR A 191 -0.91 -6.94 18.19
CA THR A 191 -1.00 -7.14 19.65
C THR A 191 -0.42 -8.49 20.05
N ALA A 192 -0.70 -9.55 19.28
CA ALA A 192 -0.12 -10.87 19.50
C ALA A 192 1.42 -10.86 19.37
N LEU A 193 1.96 -10.15 18.37
CA LEU A 193 3.41 -9.98 18.22
C LEU A 193 4.01 -9.21 19.40
N LEU A 194 3.36 -8.13 19.85
CA LEU A 194 3.83 -7.33 20.99
C LEU A 194 3.94 -8.20 22.26
N TYR A 195 2.92 -8.98 22.57
CA TYR A 195 2.95 -9.87 23.74
C TYR A 195 4.00 -10.95 23.61
N ALA A 196 4.14 -11.59 22.44
CA ALA A 196 5.18 -12.59 22.22
C ALA A 196 6.59 -12.02 22.45
N VAL A 197 6.85 -10.80 21.95
CA VAL A 197 8.13 -10.11 22.14
C VAL A 197 8.37 -9.73 23.60
N GLN A 198 7.33 -9.29 24.32
CA GLN A 198 7.44 -8.96 25.74
C GLN A 198 7.69 -10.20 26.60
N GLU A 199 7.05 -11.33 26.29
CA GLU A 199 7.20 -12.59 27.03
C GLU A 199 8.58 -13.23 26.83
N MET A 200 9.16 -13.17 25.62
CA MET A 200 10.49 -13.76 25.36
C MET A 200 11.66 -12.92 25.88
N GLY A 201 11.44 -11.62 26.12
CA GLY A 201 12.48 -10.69 26.56
C GLY A 201 13.42 -10.22 25.43
N ASP A 202 14.26 -9.23 25.77
CA ASP A 202 15.09 -8.53 24.78
C ASP A 202 16.16 -9.42 24.13
N GLU A 203 16.80 -10.31 24.90
CA GLU A 203 17.85 -11.20 24.39
C GLU A 203 17.31 -12.12 23.29
N ALA A 204 16.23 -12.85 23.58
CA ALA A 204 15.59 -13.75 22.61
C ALA A 204 14.98 -12.98 21.44
N ARG A 205 14.42 -11.77 21.66
CA ARG A 205 13.93 -10.91 20.56
C ARG A 205 15.05 -10.57 19.58
N ILE A 206 16.21 -10.16 20.09
CA ILE A 206 17.36 -9.78 19.26
C ILE A 206 17.88 -10.99 18.49
N GLU A 207 17.99 -12.14 19.16
CA GLU A 207 18.42 -13.40 18.54
C GLU A 207 17.49 -13.84 17.41
N HIS A 208 16.17 -13.79 17.65
CA HIS A 208 15.14 -14.30 16.73
C HIS A 208 14.46 -13.21 15.89
N MET A 209 15.08 -12.05 15.75
CA MET A 209 14.49 -10.88 15.09
C MET A 209 14.05 -11.17 13.64
N SER A 210 14.85 -11.95 12.91
CA SER A 210 14.56 -12.37 11.54
C SER A 210 13.38 -13.34 11.48
N ASP A 211 13.29 -14.27 12.44
CA ASP A 211 12.22 -15.27 12.54
C ASP A 211 10.87 -14.62 12.89
N LEU A 212 10.88 -13.63 13.79
CA LEU A 212 9.73 -12.80 14.12
C LEU A 212 9.23 -12.03 12.89
N ALA A 213 10.14 -11.42 12.13
CA ALA A 213 9.80 -10.69 10.92
C ALA A 213 9.21 -11.61 9.84
N ALA A 214 9.81 -12.79 9.64
CA ALA A 214 9.33 -13.80 8.69
C ALA A 214 7.93 -14.32 9.06
N SER A 215 7.74 -14.70 10.32
CA SER A 215 6.46 -15.20 10.84
C SER A 215 5.35 -14.15 10.74
N PHE A 216 5.65 -12.88 11.07
CA PHE A 216 4.69 -11.78 10.96
C PHE A 216 4.35 -11.47 9.49
N GLN A 217 5.36 -11.35 8.62
CA GLN A 217 5.17 -11.09 7.19
C GLN A 217 4.28 -12.16 6.56
N ARG A 218 4.59 -13.43 6.80
CA ARG A 218 3.79 -14.56 6.31
C ARG A 218 2.35 -14.44 6.76
N THR A 219 2.11 -14.16 8.04
CA THR A 219 0.75 -14.14 8.60
C THR A 219 -0.08 -12.96 8.08
N VAL A 220 0.51 -11.78 7.90
CA VAL A 220 -0.14 -10.63 7.24
C VAL A 220 -0.58 -11.01 5.83
N PHE A 221 0.32 -11.59 5.04
CA PHE A 221 0.00 -11.93 3.65
C PHE A 221 -0.86 -13.19 3.51
N ALA A 222 -0.87 -14.09 4.49
CA ALA A 222 -1.82 -15.20 4.55
C ALA A 222 -3.26 -14.70 4.66
N GLY A 223 -3.51 -13.60 5.41
CA GLY A 223 -4.80 -12.94 5.44
C GLY A 223 -5.23 -12.42 4.07
N ILE A 224 -4.32 -11.78 3.33
CA ILE A 224 -4.57 -11.33 1.96
C ILE A 224 -4.87 -12.49 1.02
N ASP A 225 -4.06 -13.55 1.08
CA ASP A 225 -4.21 -14.74 0.25
C ASP A 225 -5.55 -15.45 0.49
N LEU A 226 -5.96 -15.54 1.76
CA LEU A 226 -7.25 -16.13 2.15
C LEU A 226 -8.42 -15.39 1.49
N LYS A 227 -8.45 -14.06 1.62
CA LYS A 227 -9.54 -13.25 1.06
C LYS A 227 -9.48 -13.19 -0.46
N LEU A 228 -8.28 -13.20 -1.05
CA LEU A 228 -8.13 -13.31 -2.49
C LEU A 228 -8.73 -14.62 -3.01
N LYS A 229 -8.39 -15.77 -2.41
CA LYS A 229 -8.94 -17.07 -2.82
C LYS A 229 -10.47 -17.09 -2.71
N ALA A 230 -11.01 -16.60 -1.60
CA ALA A 230 -12.45 -16.51 -1.40
C ALA A 230 -13.12 -15.60 -2.44
N ALA A 231 -12.50 -14.46 -2.78
CA ALA A 231 -12.98 -13.57 -3.83
C ALA A 231 -12.95 -14.25 -5.20
N LEU A 232 -11.88 -14.97 -5.55
CA LEU A 232 -11.77 -15.69 -6.82
C LEU A 232 -12.77 -16.85 -6.94
N ASP A 233 -13.21 -17.42 -5.82
CA ASP A 233 -14.28 -18.43 -5.80
C ASP A 233 -15.68 -17.83 -6.02
N GLN A 234 -15.89 -16.57 -5.60
CA GLN A 234 -17.17 -15.87 -5.72
C GLN A 234 -17.29 -15.09 -7.04
N TYR A 235 -16.18 -14.55 -7.54
CA TYR A 235 -16.12 -13.67 -8.69
C TYR A 235 -15.22 -14.27 -9.77
N LYS A 236 -15.80 -14.53 -10.95
CA LYS A 236 -15.02 -14.91 -12.12
C LYS A 236 -14.30 -13.68 -12.65
N VAL A 237 -12.97 -13.70 -12.64
CA VAL A 237 -12.13 -12.59 -13.14
C VAL A 237 -11.08 -13.10 -14.10
N ALA A 238 -10.79 -12.29 -15.14
CA ALA A 238 -9.78 -12.57 -16.14
C ALA A 238 -8.41 -11.96 -15.80
N SER A 239 -8.36 -11.05 -14.83
CA SER A 239 -7.12 -10.37 -14.42
C SER A 239 -7.14 -10.02 -12.93
N ILE A 240 -5.96 -10.06 -12.32
CA ILE A 240 -5.72 -9.54 -10.97
C ILE A 240 -4.74 -8.38 -11.08
N LEU A 241 -5.18 -7.21 -10.64
CA LEU A 241 -4.37 -6.00 -10.58
C LEU A 241 -3.85 -5.82 -9.16
N VAL A 242 -2.60 -5.36 -9.00
CA VAL A 242 -2.01 -5.14 -7.68
C VAL A 242 -1.51 -3.72 -7.60
N GLY A 243 -2.08 -2.95 -6.66
CA GLY A 243 -1.78 -1.54 -6.44
C GLY A 243 -1.36 -1.24 -5.00
N GLY A 244 -0.72 -0.09 -4.81
CA GLY A 244 -0.26 0.37 -3.50
C GLY A 244 1.17 -0.07 -3.14
N GLY A 245 1.78 0.64 -2.18
CA GLY A 245 3.20 0.50 -1.84
C GLY A 245 3.61 -0.88 -1.31
N VAL A 246 2.71 -1.59 -0.63
CA VAL A 246 2.97 -2.97 -0.16
C VAL A 246 3.02 -3.94 -1.34
N GLY A 247 2.43 -3.57 -2.48
CA GLY A 247 2.57 -4.22 -3.79
C GLY A 247 4.03 -4.46 -4.24
N ALA A 248 4.99 -3.70 -3.70
CA ALA A 248 6.42 -3.88 -4.00
C ALA A 248 7.02 -5.12 -3.33
N ASN A 249 6.41 -5.62 -2.26
CA ASN A 249 6.93 -6.75 -1.48
C ASN A 249 6.95 -8.04 -2.32
N LYS A 250 8.14 -8.64 -2.45
CA LYS A 250 8.39 -9.81 -3.30
C LYS A 250 7.70 -11.06 -2.76
N TYR A 251 7.65 -11.23 -1.43
CA TYR A 251 6.94 -12.34 -0.81
C TYR A 251 5.46 -12.33 -1.19
N MET A 252 4.80 -11.17 -1.01
CA MET A 252 3.39 -10.99 -1.38
C MET A 252 3.18 -11.22 -2.87
N ARG A 253 4.00 -10.60 -3.74
CA ARG A 253 3.89 -10.78 -5.20
C ARG A 253 4.01 -12.25 -5.62
N ASN A 254 4.93 -12.99 -5.00
CA ASN A 254 5.11 -14.41 -5.29
C ASN A 254 3.93 -15.24 -4.78
N MET A 255 3.39 -14.93 -3.60
CA MET A 255 2.14 -15.52 -3.10
C MET A 255 0.98 -15.26 -4.08
N LEU A 256 0.73 -14.00 -4.46
CA LEU A 256 -0.40 -13.62 -5.33
C LEU A 256 -0.30 -14.33 -6.69
N ARG A 257 0.90 -14.40 -7.29
CA ARG A 257 1.14 -15.13 -8.53
C ARG A 257 0.88 -16.63 -8.41
N ARG A 258 1.25 -17.24 -7.29
CA ARG A 258 0.98 -18.67 -7.05
C ARG A 258 -0.53 -18.92 -6.96
N THR A 259 -1.26 -18.06 -6.27
CA THR A 259 -2.72 -18.16 -6.14
C THR A 259 -3.41 -17.94 -7.49
N ALA A 260 -3.01 -16.91 -8.23
CA ALA A 260 -3.53 -16.60 -9.56
C ALA A 260 -3.29 -17.71 -10.61
N LYS A 261 -2.28 -18.57 -10.42
CA LYS A 261 -2.02 -19.71 -11.33
C LYS A 261 -2.87 -20.94 -11.00
N LYS A 262 -3.43 -21.02 -9.79
CA LYS A 262 -4.16 -22.20 -9.29
C LYS A 262 -5.69 -22.07 -9.42
N LYS A 263 -6.19 -20.84 -9.55
CA LYS A 263 -7.60 -20.47 -9.71
C LYS A 263 -7.80 -19.98 -11.14
#